data_AF-A0A936M832-F1
#
_entry.id   AF-A0A936M832-F1
#
_cell.length_a   1.000
_cell.length_b   1.000
_cell.length_c   1.000
_cell.angle_alpha   90.00
_cell.angle_beta   90.00
_cell.angle_gamma   90.00
#
_symmetry.space_group_name_H-M   'P 1'
#
loop_
_entity.id
_entity.type
_entity.pdbx_description
1 polymer ?
#
loop_
_entity_poly.entity_id
_entity_poly.type
_entity_poly.pdbx_seq_one_letter_code
_entity_poly.pdbx_strand_id
1 'polypeptide(L)'
;MAVKSTSSVRVVVKPLPTATIAGNLTICEGQSTILTAGGGGTYEWEDNSTTNPRTVSPTTTTQYTVSVTNNGCTSVSNVQVTVRPIPIAAINGSLTLCAGASLNLTATGGGTYAWSSSQEEQRLW
;
A
#
# COMPACT_ATOMS: atom_id res chain seq x y z
N MET A 1 -22.73 -49.03 -51.30
CA MET A 1 -23.00 -48.55 -49.93
C MET A 1 -21.78 -47.80 -49.45
N ALA A 2 -21.86 -46.48 -49.23
CA ALA A 2 -20.73 -45.68 -48.75
C ALA A 2 -20.95 -45.36 -47.26
N VAL A 3 -20.04 -45.83 -46.40
CA VAL A 3 -20.06 -45.54 -44.97
C VAL A 3 -19.39 -44.18 -44.75
N LYS A 4 -20.19 -43.15 -44.42
CA LYS A 4 -19.65 -41.88 -43.92
C LYS A 4 -19.23 -42.09 -42.46
N SER A 5 -17.93 -42.13 -42.22
CA SER A 5 -17.39 -42.03 -40.86
C SER A 5 -17.20 -40.55 -40.54
N THR A 6 -17.99 -40.04 -39.60
CA THR A 6 -17.89 -38.66 -39.15
C THR A 6 -17.19 -38.67 -37.79
N SER A 7 -15.92 -38.27 -37.78
CA SER A 7 -15.18 -38.02 -36.55
C SER A 7 -15.46 -36.58 -36.10
N SER A 8 -15.99 -36.42 -34.88
CA SER A 8 -16.20 -35.10 -34.29
C SER A 8 -15.18 -34.87 -33.19
N VAL A 9 -14.38 -33.80 -33.28
CA VAL A 9 -13.53 -33.34 -32.19
C VAL A 9 -14.36 -32.44 -31.26
N ARG A 10 -14.33 -32.71 -29.96
CA ARG A 10 -14.99 -31.85 -28.97
C ARG A 10 -13.97 -30.85 -28.44
N VAL A 11 -14.12 -29.59 -28.82
CA VAL A 11 -13.35 -28.47 -28.23
C VAL A 11 -13.98 -28.13 -26.89
N VAL A 12 -13.23 -28.25 -25.80
CA VAL A 12 -13.67 -27.84 -24.46
C VAL A 12 -13.14 -26.44 -24.21
N VAL A 13 -14.03 -25.45 -24.19
CA VAL A 13 -13.70 -24.08 -23.76
C VAL A 13 -13.67 -24.07 -22.24
N LYS A 14 -12.53 -23.68 -21.67
CA LYS A 14 -12.36 -23.57 -20.22
C LYS A 14 -12.62 -22.13 -19.77
N PRO A 15 -13.26 -21.90 -18.62
CA PRO A 15 -13.48 -20.55 -18.10
C PRO A 15 -12.15 -19.90 -17.70
N LEU A 16 -12.05 -18.58 -17.90
CA LEU A 16 -10.91 -17.81 -17.41
C LEU A 16 -10.91 -17.77 -15.87
N PRO A 17 -9.72 -17.79 -15.23
CA PRO A 17 -9.62 -17.53 -13.81
C PRO A 17 -10.03 -16.09 -13.47
N THR A 18 -10.61 -15.88 -12.30
CA THR A 18 -10.96 -14.54 -11.79
C THR A 18 -9.82 -14.01 -10.94
N ALA A 19 -8.82 -13.40 -11.57
CA ALA A 19 -7.69 -12.81 -10.85
C ALA A 19 -8.16 -11.66 -9.94
N THR A 20 -7.78 -11.70 -8.66
CA THR A 20 -8.08 -10.63 -7.69
C THR A 20 -6.89 -10.38 -6.79
N ILE A 21 -6.73 -9.15 -6.29
CA ILE A 21 -5.77 -8.83 -5.22
C ILE A 21 -6.53 -8.16 -4.07
N ALA A 22 -6.37 -8.69 -2.86
CA ALA A 22 -6.95 -8.16 -1.63
C ALA A 22 -5.85 -7.79 -0.62
N GLY A 23 -6.09 -6.78 0.20
CA GLY A 23 -5.14 -6.31 1.20
C GLY A 23 -5.38 -4.86 1.59
N ASN A 24 -4.55 -4.33 2.49
CA ASN A 24 -4.56 -2.90 2.76
C ASN A 24 -3.81 -2.15 1.65
N LEU A 25 -4.52 -1.31 0.90
CA LEU A 25 -3.98 -0.54 -0.22
C LEU A 25 -3.52 0.88 0.17
N THR A 26 -3.56 1.22 1.46
CA THR A 26 -3.11 2.52 1.96
C THR A 26 -2.25 2.31 3.21
N ILE A 27 -0.97 2.65 3.10
CA ILE A 27 0.00 2.53 4.19
C ILE A 27 0.65 3.88 4.46
N CYS A 28 1.17 4.06 5.67
CA CYS A 28 2.07 5.18 5.97
C CYS A 28 3.50 4.85 5.50
N GLU A 29 4.30 5.88 5.25
CA GLU A 29 5.72 5.75 4.95
C GLU A 29 6.42 4.88 6.00
N GLY A 30 7.23 3.91 5.53
CA GLY A 30 7.93 2.95 6.39
C GLY A 30 7.09 1.79 6.92
N GLN A 31 5.79 1.72 6.60
CA GLN A 31 4.95 0.56 6.92
C GLN A 31 5.01 -0.51 5.81
N SER A 32 4.52 -1.70 6.13
CA SER A 32 4.32 -2.78 5.18
C SER A 32 2.85 -3.19 5.12
N THR A 33 2.45 -3.83 4.03
CA THR A 33 1.11 -4.41 3.85
C THR A 33 1.21 -5.80 3.27
N ILE A 34 0.18 -6.60 3.51
CA ILE A 34 0.05 -7.96 2.96
C ILE A 34 -0.94 -7.90 1.80
N LEU A 35 -0.47 -8.32 0.63
CA LEU A 35 -1.29 -8.50 -0.58
C LEU A 35 -1.56 -9.99 -0.77
N THR A 36 -2.83 -10.33 -0.94
CA THR A 36 -3.30 -11.70 -1.15
C THR A 36 -3.92 -11.79 -2.54
N ALA A 37 -3.32 -12.60 -3.41
CA ALA A 37 -3.88 -12.92 -4.70
C ALA A 37 -4.96 -14.01 -4.59
N GLY A 38 -6.01 -13.88 -5.38
CA GLY A 38 -7.11 -14.84 -5.52
C GLY A 38 -7.39 -15.17 -6.98
N GLY A 39 -8.28 -16.14 -7.22
CA GLY A 39 -8.63 -16.64 -8.55
C GLY A 39 -8.29 -18.10 -8.82
N GLY A 40 -7.52 -18.73 -7.92
CA GLY A 40 -7.13 -20.14 -7.99
C GLY A 40 -6.06 -20.42 -9.05
N GLY A 41 -5.39 -21.57 -8.93
CA GLY A 41 -4.29 -21.95 -9.82
C GLY A 41 -2.92 -21.43 -9.34
N THR A 42 -2.05 -21.07 -10.27
CA THR A 42 -0.70 -20.57 -10.00
C THR A 42 -0.65 -19.05 -10.11
N TYR A 43 0.03 -18.41 -9.17
CA TYR A 43 0.21 -16.95 -9.11
C TYR A 43 1.62 -16.58 -9.52
N GLU A 44 1.76 -15.51 -10.29
CA GLU A 44 3.03 -14.91 -10.68
C GLU A 44 2.92 -13.38 -10.57
N TRP A 45 3.70 -12.79 -9.68
CA TRP A 45 3.74 -11.36 -9.43
C TRP A 45 4.69 -10.65 -10.41
N GLU A 46 4.66 -9.32 -10.41
CA GLU A 46 5.49 -8.49 -11.30
C GLU A 46 7.01 -8.73 -11.16
N ASP A 47 7.47 -9.28 -10.02
CA ASP A 47 8.87 -9.63 -9.74
C ASP A 47 9.22 -11.09 -10.07
N ASN A 48 8.33 -11.81 -10.78
CA ASN A 48 8.41 -13.26 -11.04
C ASN A 48 8.31 -14.11 -9.75
N SER A 49 7.85 -13.53 -8.64
CA SER A 49 7.57 -14.27 -7.42
C SER A 49 6.24 -15.02 -7.54
N THR A 50 6.16 -16.21 -6.94
CA THR A 50 4.91 -16.98 -6.83
C THR A 50 4.34 -16.98 -5.40
N THR A 51 4.93 -16.18 -4.52
CA THR A 51 4.58 -16.12 -3.09
C THR A 51 3.18 -15.56 -2.90
N ASN A 52 2.28 -16.28 -2.24
CA ASN A 52 0.94 -15.82 -1.93
C ASN A 52 0.47 -16.37 -0.57
N PRO A 53 0.10 -15.54 0.42
CA PRO A 53 0.13 -14.07 0.41
C PRO A 53 1.54 -13.49 0.44
N ARG A 54 1.71 -12.25 -0.07
CA ARG A 54 3.00 -11.54 -0.16
C ARG A 54 3.00 -10.29 0.72
N THR A 55 4.06 -10.09 1.49
CA THR A 55 4.31 -8.83 2.21
C THR A 55 5.10 -7.87 1.34
N VAL A 56 4.63 -6.62 1.25
CA VAL A 56 5.28 -5.56 0.47
C VAL A 56 5.50 -4.31 1.32
N SER A 57 6.60 -3.61 1.06
CA SER A 57 7.03 -2.44 1.83
C SER A 57 7.46 -1.30 0.89
N PRO A 58 6.57 -0.79 0.02
CA PRO A 58 6.94 0.26 -0.92
C PRO A 58 7.21 1.59 -0.19
N THR A 59 8.22 2.33 -0.66
CA THR A 59 8.55 3.67 -0.15
C THR A 59 7.75 4.78 -0.83
N THR A 60 7.25 4.52 -2.04
CA THR A 60 6.40 5.43 -2.82
C THR A 60 5.17 4.68 -3.30
N THR A 61 4.14 5.42 -3.72
CA THR A 61 2.92 4.81 -4.27
C THR A 61 3.27 3.91 -5.45
N THR A 62 3.01 2.60 -5.30
CA THR A 62 3.49 1.55 -6.21
C THR A 62 2.32 0.70 -6.71
N GLN A 63 2.35 0.34 -7.98
CA GLN A 63 1.40 -0.59 -8.58
C GLN A 63 1.95 -2.03 -8.47
N TYR A 64 1.08 -2.94 -8.02
CA TYR A 64 1.35 -4.37 -7.91
C TYR A 64 0.45 -5.12 -8.89
N THR A 65 1.01 -6.11 -9.58
CA THR A 65 0.33 -6.84 -10.65
C THR A 65 0.55 -8.33 -10.46
N VAL A 66 -0.54 -9.11 -10.51
CA VAL A 66 -0.48 -10.57 -10.44
C VAL A 66 -1.10 -11.18 -11.69
N SER A 67 -0.40 -12.15 -12.25
CA SER A 67 -0.89 -13.07 -13.26
C SER A 67 -1.33 -14.36 -12.60
N VAL A 68 -2.55 -14.78 -12.90
CA VAL A 68 -3.18 -15.99 -12.37
C VAL A 68 -3.40 -16.95 -13.51
N THR A 69 -2.75 -18.11 -13.46
CA THR A 69 -2.90 -19.15 -14.47
C THR A 69 -3.66 -20.33 -13.89
N ASN A 70 -4.79 -20.67 -14.50
CA ASN A 70 -5.61 -21.80 -14.11
C ASN A 70 -6.03 -22.59 -15.35
N ASN A 71 -5.78 -23.90 -15.34
CA ASN A 71 -6.11 -24.82 -16.42
C ASN A 71 -5.61 -24.42 -17.84
N GLY A 72 -4.52 -23.64 -17.91
CA GLY A 72 -3.94 -23.14 -19.17
C GLY A 72 -4.49 -21.80 -19.66
N CYS A 73 -5.41 -21.18 -18.92
CA CYS A 73 -5.88 -19.82 -19.16
C CYS A 73 -5.23 -18.87 -18.14
N THR A 74 -4.80 -17.69 -18.59
CA THR A 74 -4.19 -16.67 -17.74
C THR A 74 -5.09 -15.44 -17.64
N SER A 75 -5.21 -14.88 -16.44
CA SER A 75 -5.85 -13.59 -16.18
C SER A 75 -4.93 -12.73 -15.35
N VAL A 76 -5.00 -11.41 -15.54
CA VAL A 76 -4.15 -10.45 -14.83
C VAL A 76 -5.03 -9.55 -13.95
N SER A 77 -4.52 -9.19 -12.77
CA SER A 77 -5.12 -8.21 -11.88
C SER A 77 -4.04 -7.27 -11.36
N ASN A 78 -4.37 -6.00 -11.16
CA ASN A 78 -3.47 -5.01 -10.60
C ASN A 78 -4.14 -4.16 -9.51
N VAL A 79 -3.36 -3.73 -8.52
CA VAL A 79 -3.79 -2.79 -7.47
C VAL A 79 -2.71 -1.76 -7.21
N GLN A 80 -3.12 -0.59 -6.70
CA GLN A 80 -2.20 0.49 -6.34
C GLN A 80 -2.12 0.59 -4.82
N VAL A 81 -0.92 0.39 -4.27
CA VAL A 81 -0.65 0.63 -2.85
C VAL A 81 -0.18 2.06 -2.70
N THR A 82 -0.97 2.88 -2.01
CA THR A 82 -0.70 4.30 -1.79
C THR A 82 0.08 4.48 -0.50
N VAL A 83 1.23 5.15 -0.59
CA VAL A 83 2.07 5.49 0.58
C VAL A 83 1.76 6.93 1.00
N ARG A 84 1.31 7.11 2.24
CA ARG A 84 1.05 8.41 2.85
C ARG A 84 2.29 8.89 3.61
N PRO A 85 2.81 10.09 3.33
CA PRO A 85 3.94 10.63 4.06
C PRO A 85 3.57 10.88 5.52
N ILE A 86 4.57 10.78 6.41
CA ILE A 86 4.40 11.13 7.81
C ILE A 86 4.35 12.66 7.92
N PRO A 87 3.30 13.26 8.53
CA PRO A 87 3.26 14.70 8.73
C PRO A 87 4.38 15.12 9.70
N ILE A 88 5.20 16.07 9.26
CA ILE A 88 6.25 16.65 10.10
C ILE A 88 5.64 17.83 10.87
N ALA A 89 5.69 17.78 12.20
CA ALA A 89 5.34 18.91 13.06
C ALA A 89 6.56 19.82 13.26
N ALA A 90 6.38 21.13 13.07
CA ALA A 90 7.39 22.14 13.32
C ALA A 90 6.81 23.27 14.18
N ILE A 91 7.62 23.79 15.11
CA ILE A 91 7.27 24.97 15.91
C ILE A 91 8.07 26.16 15.36
N ASN A 92 7.36 27.23 15.01
CA ASN A 92 7.95 28.46 14.51
C ASN A 92 7.67 29.61 15.50
N GLY A 93 8.71 30.36 15.86
CA GLY A 93 8.64 31.55 16.72
C GLY A 93 9.97 31.82 17.44
N SER A 94 10.11 33.02 18.02
CA SER A 94 11.33 33.41 18.77
C SER A 94 11.41 32.64 20.09
N LEU A 95 12.45 31.83 20.31
CA LEU A 95 12.65 31.10 21.58
C LEU A 95 13.19 31.97 22.72
N THR A 96 13.48 33.23 22.44
CA THR A 96 14.04 34.19 23.40
C THR A 96 13.00 35.28 23.66
N LEU A 97 12.68 35.51 24.93
CA LEU A 97 11.74 36.52 25.36
C LEU A 97 12.30 37.31 26.55
N CYS A 98 12.01 38.61 26.59
CA CYS A 98 12.26 39.44 27.78
C CYS A 98 11.13 39.28 28.80
N ALA A 99 11.43 39.51 30.08
CA ALA A 99 10.42 39.47 31.14
C ALA A 99 9.24 40.41 30.82
N GLY A 100 8.02 39.87 30.87
CA GLY A 100 6.78 40.61 30.60
C GLY A 100 6.39 40.73 29.11
N ALA A 101 7.22 40.24 28.19
CA ALA A 101 6.82 40.14 26.78
C ALA A 101 5.92 38.91 26.55
N SER A 102 5.09 38.96 25.51
CA SER A 102 4.28 37.83 25.04
C SER A 102 4.83 37.31 23.72
N LEU A 103 4.91 35.98 23.58
CA LEU A 103 5.33 35.31 22.35
C LEU A 103 4.15 34.67 21.65
N ASN A 104 4.13 34.77 20.31
CA ASN A 104 3.27 33.94 19.49
C ASN A 104 4.11 32.77 18.93
N LEU A 105 3.82 31.56 19.41
CA LEU A 105 4.34 30.32 18.83
C LEU A 105 3.29 29.76 17.87
N THR A 106 3.72 29.39 16.68
CA THR A 106 2.88 28.75 15.67
C THR A 106 3.38 27.34 15.41
N ALA A 107 2.55 26.34 15.70
CA ALA A 107 2.79 24.97 15.26
C ALA A 107 2.27 24.80 13.83
N THR A 108 3.06 24.19 12.97
CA THR A 108 2.72 23.84 11.59
C THR A 108 2.91 22.33 11.38
N GLY A 109 2.16 21.72 10.47
CA GLY A 109 2.17 20.27 10.20
C GLY A 109 0.78 19.65 10.30
N GLY A 110 0.68 18.32 10.21
CA GLY A 110 -0.57 17.58 10.42
C GLY A 110 -0.63 16.93 11.81
N GLY A 111 -1.80 16.97 12.46
CA GLY A 111 -2.04 16.30 13.75
C GLY A 111 -2.81 17.15 14.75
N THR A 112 -2.88 16.65 15.99
CA THR A 112 -3.40 17.41 17.15
C THR A 112 -2.22 17.88 17.98
N TYR A 113 -2.20 19.16 18.36
CA TYR A 113 -1.11 19.75 19.14
C TYR A 113 -1.54 19.94 20.59
N ALA A 114 -0.69 19.50 21.52
CA ALA A 114 -0.80 19.81 22.95
C ALA A 114 0.36 20.74 23.32
N TRP A 115 0.04 21.92 23.85
CA TRP A 115 1.04 22.89 24.31
C TRP A 115 1.26 22.72 25.81
N SER A 116 2.52 22.49 26.21
CA SER A 116 2.94 22.47 27.61
C SER A 116 4.15 23.36 27.81
N SER A 117 4.11 24.21 28.83
CA SER A 117 5.23 25.06 29.22
C SER A 117 5.95 24.45 30.43
N SER A 118 7.23 24.11 30.31
CA SER A 118 8.13 23.96 31.46
C SER A 118 8.84 25.30 31.67
N GLN A 119 8.64 25.92 32.82
CA GLN A 119 9.38 27.13 33.20
C GLN A 119 10.60 26.69 34.02
N GLU A 120 11.81 26.84 33.48
CA GLU A 120 13.02 26.85 34.30
C GLU A 120 13.27 28.29 34.75
N GLU A 121 12.91 28.58 36.01
CA GLU A 121 13.23 29.85 36.64
C GLU A 121 14.72 29.83 37.01
N GLN A 122 15.58 30.41 36.16
CA GLN A 122 16.97 30.67 36.55
C GLN A 122 16.98 31.78 37.59
N ARG A 123 16.89 31.37 38.86
CA ARG A 123 17.07 32.22 40.01
C ARG A 123 18.56 32.54 40.16
N LEU A 124 19.00 33.64 39.56
CA LEU A 124 20.31 34.23 39.80
C LEU A 124 20.32 34.79 41.23
N TRP A 125 21.20 34.23 42.06
CA TRP A 125 21.58 34.75 43.37
C TRP A 125 22.70 35.77 43.23
#